data_AF-A0A6J5XG94-F1
#
_entry.id   AF-A0A6J5XG94-F1
#
_cell.length_a   1.000
_cell.length_b   1.000
_cell.length_c   1.000
_cell.angle_alpha   90.00
_cell.angle_beta   90.00
_cell.angle_gamma   90.00
#
_symmetry.space_group_name_H-M   'P 1'
#
loop_
_entity.id
_entity.type
_entity.pdbx_description
1 polymer ?
#
loop_
_entity_poly.entity_id
_entity_poly.type
_entity_poly.pdbx_seq_one_letter_code
_entity_poly.pdbx_strand_id
1 'polypeptide(L)'
;MACLACLLALAFVAAEAQQMQSNISQGSSLTPTTNSTWLSRSGLYAFGFYRQAMAMLLGYFLLEFPEETVVWTANRDDPPFSNNATLRFTGDGLALPTAEGQNYLVKSSSSASYASMLDSGNFVLYNSSREIVWQSFDNPTDTLLPGQRLLSGNELFSAKSEADHSTGIFRLKMQNDGNLVQYPVDTPDTGVYSFYSSSTDGEGENVTLNFGADGHLYLLNRNGTNIRNITDGGLPTDEGKLYLMRIDVGGIFRLYSHDLKNNANWSIEWESSKDKCVPKGLCGLNSYCVSIDLEPDCRCLPRFESVNKGNQTSGCERNFVADACKNGNENFTYTMEELESTRWEDVSYMSLRLSDKDDCIQGCLEDCNCEAALFDGTNCRKQRLPLRYGRRDTGTSDRALIKVGVPTKPDTDPRIFQPGSKKKGRTDILIIGLSFTAFGSILLLISVIVWWKHNVWAYKRMSAVNGDLELNEGVALRRYAYEELEEMTNNFKEDLGRGASSTVYKGLILGTQKPVAVKRLEKVAAEGETEFQTEIRVIGRTHHKNLVHLLGYCLDGAKKLWCMST
;
A
#
# COMPACT_ATOMS: atom_id res chain seq x y z
N MET A 1 -54.87 -16.03 -71.96
CA MET A 1 -55.30 -16.41 -70.60
C MET A 1 -54.05 -16.56 -69.74
N ALA A 2 -54.07 -15.93 -68.56
CA ALA A 2 -53.08 -15.96 -67.45
C ALA A 2 -51.69 -15.35 -67.75
N CYS A 3 -51.42 -14.06 -67.46
CA CYS A 3 -51.15 -13.39 -66.16
C CYS A 3 -49.92 -13.94 -65.44
N LEU A 4 -48.79 -13.22 -65.44
CA LEU A 4 -48.41 -12.16 -64.48
C LEU A 4 -48.47 -12.62 -63.02
N ALA A 5 -47.34 -13.13 -62.50
CA ALA A 5 -46.88 -12.97 -61.12
C ALA A 5 -45.54 -13.69 -60.92
N CYS A 6 -44.43 -12.96 -61.02
CA CYS A 6 -43.17 -13.29 -60.33
C CYS A 6 -42.30 -12.02 -60.33
N LEU A 7 -42.75 -11.05 -59.54
CA LEU A 7 -42.03 -9.83 -59.18
C LEU A 7 -41.91 -9.81 -57.66
N LEU A 8 -40.70 -9.50 -57.19
CA LEU A 8 -40.36 -8.95 -55.87
C LEU A 8 -40.33 -9.91 -54.68
N ALA A 9 -39.15 -10.51 -54.46
CA ALA A 9 -38.61 -10.74 -53.11
C ALA A 9 -37.07 -10.79 -53.14
N LEU A 10 -36.43 -9.79 -53.74
CA LEU A 10 -35.04 -9.45 -53.39
C LEU A 10 -35.10 -8.68 -52.08
N ALA A 11 -35.13 -9.41 -50.96
CA ALA A 11 -34.83 -8.83 -49.67
C ALA A 11 -33.36 -8.41 -49.71
N PHE A 12 -33.13 -7.11 -49.96
CA PHE A 12 -31.90 -6.45 -49.59
C PHE A 12 -31.72 -6.66 -48.09
N VAL A 13 -30.91 -7.65 -47.71
CA VAL A 13 -30.22 -7.58 -46.43
C VAL A 13 -29.23 -6.45 -46.63
N ALA A 14 -29.59 -5.26 -46.18
CA ALA A 14 -28.63 -4.22 -45.89
C ALA A 14 -27.70 -4.83 -44.84
N ALA A 15 -26.59 -5.42 -45.28
CA ALA A 15 -25.44 -5.56 -44.43
C ALA A 15 -25.06 -4.13 -44.06
N GLU A 16 -25.33 -3.75 -42.81
CA GLU A 16 -24.69 -2.58 -42.22
C GLU A 16 -23.19 -2.88 -42.25
N ALA A 17 -22.53 -2.45 -43.32
CA ALA A 17 -21.09 -2.35 -43.36
C ALA A 17 -20.73 -1.33 -42.28
N GLN A 18 -20.38 -1.80 -41.08
CA GLN A 18 -19.68 -0.99 -40.09
C GLN A 18 -18.50 -0.36 -40.83
N GLN A 19 -18.47 0.96 -40.88
CA GLN A 19 -17.40 1.72 -41.51
C GLN A 19 -16.06 1.20 -40.98
N MET A 20 -15.18 0.76 -41.89
CA MET A 20 -13.75 0.57 -41.66
C MET A 20 -13.14 1.91 -41.21
N GLN A 21 -13.33 2.26 -39.94
CA GLN A 21 -12.91 3.53 -39.38
C GLN A 21 -11.47 3.42 -38.92
N SER A 22 -10.53 3.79 -39.80
CA SER A 22 -9.12 3.82 -39.40
C SER A 22 -8.82 4.86 -38.32
N ASN A 23 -9.59 5.95 -38.30
CA ASN A 23 -9.47 7.03 -37.34
C ASN A 23 -10.84 7.28 -36.69
N ILE A 24 -10.86 7.27 -35.37
CA ILE A 24 -12.00 7.59 -34.52
C ILE A 24 -11.96 9.08 -34.24
N SER A 25 -12.95 9.82 -34.73
CA SER A 25 -13.02 11.27 -34.55
C SER A 25 -13.47 11.64 -33.15
N GLN A 26 -13.03 12.80 -32.64
CA GLN A 26 -13.57 13.38 -31.42
C GLN A 26 -15.10 13.47 -31.46
N GLY A 27 -15.76 13.19 -30.33
CA GLY A 27 -17.22 13.12 -30.22
C GLY A 27 -17.80 11.73 -30.48
N SER A 28 -17.00 10.79 -31.00
CA SER A 28 -17.39 9.38 -31.10
C SER A 28 -17.65 8.77 -29.72
N SER A 29 -18.55 7.80 -29.66
CA SER A 29 -18.91 7.13 -28.41
C SER A 29 -19.14 5.63 -28.57
N LEU A 30 -18.85 4.89 -27.50
CA LEU A 30 -19.18 3.48 -27.34
C LEU A 30 -20.23 3.31 -26.24
N THR A 31 -21.07 2.31 -26.41
CA THR A 31 -22.04 1.88 -25.40
C THR A 31 -22.08 0.35 -25.37
N PRO A 32 -22.28 -0.29 -24.21
CA PRO A 32 -22.24 -1.75 -24.09
C PRO A 32 -23.21 -2.53 -25.00
N THR A 33 -24.31 -1.93 -25.47
CA THR A 33 -25.41 -2.67 -26.10
C THR A 33 -25.61 -2.43 -27.60
N THR A 34 -25.15 -1.32 -28.18
CA THR A 34 -25.39 -0.98 -29.59
C THR A 34 -24.11 -0.86 -30.40
N ASN A 35 -23.17 -0.03 -29.96
CA ASN A 35 -21.86 0.14 -30.56
C ASN A 35 -20.79 -0.07 -29.50
N SER A 36 -20.45 -1.34 -29.23
CA SER A 36 -19.59 -1.71 -28.11
C SER A 36 -18.10 -1.54 -28.40
N THR A 37 -17.67 -1.55 -29.67
CA THR A 37 -16.25 -1.61 -30.03
C THR A 37 -15.84 -0.71 -31.20
N TRP A 38 -14.55 -0.35 -31.20
CA TRP A 38 -13.81 0.19 -32.34
C TRP A 38 -12.78 -0.85 -32.82
N LEU A 39 -12.81 -1.16 -34.10
CA LEU A 39 -11.99 -2.22 -34.70
C LEU A 39 -10.69 -1.67 -35.28
N SER A 40 -9.65 -2.53 -35.30
CA SER A 40 -8.46 -2.29 -36.11
C SER A 40 -8.76 -2.46 -37.61
N ARG A 41 -7.85 -2.03 -38.49
CA ARG A 41 -8.08 -2.11 -39.94
C ARG A 41 -8.19 -3.55 -40.44
N SER A 42 -7.40 -4.45 -39.87
CA SER A 42 -7.48 -5.89 -40.16
C SER A 42 -8.73 -6.55 -39.58
N GLY A 43 -9.40 -5.91 -38.62
CA GLY A 43 -10.49 -6.51 -37.85
C GLY A 43 -10.01 -7.54 -36.82
N LEU A 44 -8.70 -7.72 -36.64
CA LEU A 44 -8.15 -8.70 -35.70
C LEU A 44 -8.26 -8.25 -34.25
N TYR A 45 -8.13 -6.95 -34.00
CA TYR A 45 -8.21 -6.37 -32.67
C TYR A 45 -9.41 -5.43 -32.53
N ALA A 46 -9.99 -5.41 -31.34
CA ALA A 46 -11.05 -4.49 -30.97
C ALA A 46 -10.71 -3.78 -29.66
N PHE A 47 -11.03 -2.49 -29.56
CA PHE A 47 -11.08 -1.75 -28.31
C PHE A 47 -12.54 -1.46 -27.97
N GLY A 48 -12.97 -1.75 -26.75
CA GLY A 48 -14.33 -1.42 -26.34
C GLY A 48 -14.85 -2.22 -25.16
N PHE A 49 -16.16 -2.18 -25.00
CA PHE A 49 -16.86 -2.90 -23.93
C PHE A 49 -16.94 -4.38 -24.26
N TYR A 50 -16.60 -5.22 -23.29
CA TYR A 50 -16.74 -6.67 -23.37
C TYR A 50 -17.34 -7.22 -22.08
N ARG A 51 -17.90 -8.43 -22.15
CA ARG A 51 -18.59 -9.07 -21.03
C ARG A 51 -17.76 -10.22 -20.48
N GLN A 52 -17.46 -10.17 -19.19
CA GLN A 52 -16.88 -11.28 -18.44
C GLN A 52 -17.92 -11.78 -17.45
N ALA A 53 -18.45 -12.98 -17.70
CA ALA A 53 -19.59 -13.52 -16.97
C ALA A 53 -20.78 -12.52 -16.91
N MET A 54 -21.06 -11.94 -15.73
CA MET A 54 -22.11 -10.93 -15.56
C MET A 54 -21.59 -9.48 -15.55
N ALA A 55 -20.27 -9.28 -15.52
CA ALA A 55 -19.61 -7.98 -15.46
C ALA A 55 -19.37 -7.40 -16.86
N MET A 56 -19.62 -6.09 -17.01
CA MET A 56 -19.25 -5.33 -18.20
C MET A 56 -17.95 -4.58 -17.92
N LEU A 57 -16.94 -4.80 -18.73
CA LEU A 57 -15.61 -4.21 -18.59
C LEU A 57 -15.23 -3.46 -19.87
N LEU A 58 -14.17 -2.68 -19.82
CA LEU A 58 -13.62 -1.96 -20.96
C LEU A 58 -12.20 -2.45 -21.19
N GLY A 59 -11.84 -2.76 -22.43
CA GLY A 59 -10.53 -3.32 -22.72
C GLY A 59 -10.20 -3.30 -24.20
N TYR A 60 -9.10 -3.94 -24.55
CA TYR A 60 -8.85 -4.38 -25.92
C TYR A 60 -8.51 -5.85 -25.96
N PHE A 61 -8.95 -6.49 -27.03
CA PHE A 61 -8.99 -7.94 -27.15
C PHE A 61 -8.81 -8.36 -28.60
N LEU A 62 -8.31 -9.58 -28.76
CA LEU A 62 -8.22 -10.30 -30.02
C LEU A 62 -9.58 -10.91 -30.33
N LEU A 63 -10.11 -10.59 -31.50
CA LEU A 63 -11.34 -11.17 -32.01
C LEU A 63 -11.02 -12.55 -32.60
N GLU A 64 -11.26 -13.58 -31.81
CA GLU A 64 -11.12 -14.99 -32.17
C GLU A 64 -12.49 -15.68 -32.13
N PHE A 65 -12.66 -16.72 -32.97
CA PHE A 65 -13.81 -17.60 -32.91
C PHE A 65 -13.33 -18.94 -32.33
N PRO A 66 -13.88 -19.50 -31.25
CA PRO A 66 -15.17 -19.17 -30.64
C PRO A 66 -15.13 -18.23 -29.43
N GLU A 67 -13.96 -17.90 -28.87
CA GLU A 67 -13.83 -17.06 -27.68
C GLU A 67 -12.81 -15.93 -27.90
N GLU A 68 -13.13 -14.73 -27.39
CA GLU A 68 -12.27 -13.55 -27.48
C GLU A 68 -11.08 -13.65 -26.50
N THR A 69 -9.87 -13.38 -26.98
CA THR A 69 -8.69 -13.32 -26.11
C THR A 69 -8.50 -11.89 -25.61
N VAL A 70 -8.92 -11.63 -24.36
CA VAL A 70 -8.71 -10.32 -23.70
C VAL A 70 -7.24 -10.07 -23.48
N VAL A 71 -6.69 -8.95 -23.96
CA VAL A 71 -5.27 -8.61 -23.84
C VAL A 71 -5.03 -7.55 -22.76
N TRP A 72 -5.99 -6.64 -22.58
CA TRP A 72 -5.89 -5.55 -21.63
C TRP A 72 -7.26 -5.12 -21.15
N THR A 73 -7.33 -4.73 -19.88
CA THR A 73 -8.54 -4.24 -19.23
C THR A 73 -8.28 -2.90 -18.57
N ALA A 74 -9.07 -1.89 -18.92
CA ALA A 74 -9.07 -0.60 -18.26
C ALA A 74 -9.60 -0.77 -16.83
N ASN A 75 -8.88 -0.25 -15.84
CA ASN A 75 -9.28 -0.25 -14.44
C ASN A 75 -9.84 -1.62 -13.98
N ARG A 76 -9.07 -2.69 -14.20
CA ARG A 76 -9.49 -4.08 -13.97
C ARG A 76 -9.97 -4.39 -12.54
N ASP A 77 -9.67 -3.52 -11.58
CA ASP A 77 -10.06 -3.63 -10.16
C ASP A 77 -11.26 -2.73 -9.78
N ASP A 78 -11.72 -1.87 -10.69
CA ASP A 78 -12.89 -1.02 -10.49
C ASP A 78 -14.19 -1.83 -10.66
N PRO A 79 -15.32 -1.39 -10.07
CA PRO A 79 -16.61 -2.01 -10.27
C PRO A 79 -17.01 -2.07 -11.76
N PRO A 80 -17.73 -3.12 -12.20
CA PRO A 80 -18.18 -3.25 -13.58
C PRO A 80 -19.04 -2.08 -14.05
N PHE A 81 -18.94 -1.75 -15.33
CA PHE A 81 -19.75 -0.71 -15.95
C PHE A 81 -21.23 -1.12 -16.03
N SER A 82 -22.11 -0.13 -15.94
CA SER A 82 -23.54 -0.33 -16.17
C SER A 82 -23.84 -0.51 -17.67
N ASN A 83 -24.93 -1.22 -18.01
CA ASN A 83 -25.33 -1.41 -19.41
C ASN A 83 -25.72 -0.09 -20.12
N ASN A 84 -25.96 0.99 -19.37
CA ASN A 84 -26.25 2.34 -19.90
C ASN A 84 -25.01 3.26 -19.93
N ALA A 85 -23.82 2.74 -19.61
CA ALA A 85 -22.59 3.50 -19.72
C ALA A 85 -22.36 3.98 -21.17
N THR A 86 -21.86 5.21 -21.31
CA THR A 86 -21.51 5.78 -22.62
C THR A 86 -20.09 6.30 -22.53
N LEU A 87 -19.14 5.59 -23.12
CA LEU A 87 -17.76 6.06 -23.23
C LEU A 87 -17.71 7.09 -24.35
N ARG A 88 -17.21 8.30 -24.08
CA ARG A 88 -17.06 9.35 -25.08
C ARG A 88 -15.59 9.68 -25.29
N PHE A 89 -15.21 9.81 -26.55
CA PHE A 89 -13.91 10.35 -26.91
C PHE A 89 -13.96 11.88 -26.99
N THR A 90 -13.14 12.53 -26.17
CA THR A 90 -13.07 13.98 -26.00
C THR A 90 -11.64 14.47 -26.28
N GLY A 91 -11.46 15.80 -26.33
CA GLY A 91 -10.13 16.40 -26.49
C GLY A 91 -9.17 16.06 -25.35
N ASP A 92 -9.68 15.74 -24.15
CA ASP A 92 -8.86 15.40 -22.98
C ASP A 92 -8.71 13.88 -22.76
N GLY A 93 -9.26 13.06 -23.67
CA GLY A 93 -9.17 11.60 -23.63
C GLY A 93 -10.53 10.89 -23.64
N LEU A 94 -10.58 9.66 -23.10
CA LEU A 94 -11.80 8.84 -23.01
C LEU A 94 -12.46 9.01 -21.65
N ALA A 95 -13.72 9.47 -21.65
CA ALA A 95 -14.44 9.77 -20.43
C ALA A 95 -15.84 9.14 -20.38
N LEU A 96 -16.26 8.85 -19.17
CA LEU A 96 -17.64 8.53 -18.83
C LEU A 96 -18.34 9.80 -18.31
N PRO A 97 -19.46 10.21 -18.92
CA PRO A 97 -20.28 11.29 -18.39
C PRO A 97 -20.87 10.89 -17.03
N THR A 98 -20.76 11.77 -16.04
CA THR A 98 -21.34 11.61 -14.71
C THR A 98 -22.22 12.82 -14.37
N ALA A 99 -23.05 12.72 -13.33
CA ALA A 99 -23.87 13.84 -12.87
C ALA A 99 -23.04 15.04 -12.37
N GLU A 100 -21.81 14.79 -11.92
CA GLU A 100 -20.89 15.77 -11.33
C GLU A 100 -19.83 16.28 -12.34
N GLY A 101 -19.80 15.74 -13.57
CA GLY A 101 -18.81 16.11 -14.59
C GLY A 101 -18.42 14.95 -15.51
N GLN A 102 -17.12 14.82 -15.81
CA GLN A 102 -16.56 13.74 -16.63
C GLN A 102 -15.56 12.93 -15.79
N ASN A 103 -15.72 11.61 -15.77
CA ASN A 103 -14.72 10.71 -15.18
C ASN A 103 -13.85 10.13 -16.31
N TYR A 104 -12.55 10.45 -16.30
CA TYR A 104 -11.63 10.01 -17.36
C TYR A 104 -11.05 8.64 -17.03
N LEU A 105 -11.33 7.66 -17.89
CA LEU A 105 -10.69 6.34 -17.84
C LEU A 105 -9.31 6.37 -18.51
N VAL A 106 -9.20 7.18 -19.56
CA VAL A 106 -7.95 7.45 -20.26
C VAL A 106 -7.80 8.96 -20.35
N LYS A 107 -6.74 9.49 -19.73
CA LYS A 107 -6.42 10.92 -19.77
C LYS A 107 -5.25 11.15 -20.72
N SER A 108 -5.45 12.01 -21.70
CA SER A 108 -4.38 12.38 -22.63
C SER A 108 -3.42 13.38 -21.97
N SER A 109 -2.13 13.31 -22.34
CA SER A 109 -1.11 14.26 -21.87
C SER A 109 -1.28 15.67 -22.47
N SER A 110 -1.93 15.76 -23.63
CA SER A 110 -2.32 17.00 -24.30
C SER A 110 -3.60 16.78 -25.12
N SER A 111 -4.10 17.81 -25.82
CA SER A 111 -5.36 17.72 -26.56
C SER A 111 -5.30 16.65 -27.66
N ALA A 112 -6.09 15.60 -27.51
CA ALA A 112 -6.33 14.57 -28.51
C ALA A 112 -7.27 15.08 -29.61
N SER A 113 -7.01 14.69 -30.85
CA SER A 113 -7.77 15.05 -32.06
C SER A 113 -8.44 13.84 -32.70
N TYR A 114 -7.77 12.68 -32.69
CA TYR A 114 -8.33 11.42 -33.17
C TYR A 114 -7.72 10.24 -32.41
N ALA A 115 -8.43 9.11 -32.39
CA ALA A 115 -7.94 7.84 -31.85
C ALA A 115 -7.84 6.78 -32.95
N SER A 116 -7.09 5.71 -32.72
CA SER A 116 -7.00 4.58 -33.65
C SER A 116 -6.71 3.28 -32.91
N MET A 117 -7.35 2.20 -33.34
CA MET A 117 -6.97 0.83 -32.95
C MET A 117 -6.02 0.30 -34.02
N LEU A 118 -4.75 0.08 -33.67
CA LEU A 118 -3.74 -0.40 -34.60
C LEU A 118 -3.78 -1.92 -34.75
N ASP A 119 -3.33 -2.44 -35.89
CA ASP A 119 -3.22 -3.89 -36.13
C ASP A 119 -2.11 -4.56 -35.31
N SER A 120 -1.32 -3.78 -34.56
CA SER A 120 -0.42 -4.30 -33.52
C SER A 120 -1.15 -4.61 -32.20
N GLY A 121 -2.42 -4.24 -32.07
CA GLY A 121 -3.17 -4.29 -30.80
C GLY A 121 -2.98 -3.05 -29.92
N ASN A 122 -2.22 -2.04 -30.36
CA ASN A 122 -2.04 -0.79 -29.62
C ASN A 122 -3.19 0.18 -29.91
N PHE A 123 -3.93 0.58 -28.87
CA PHE A 123 -4.94 1.63 -28.96
C PHE A 123 -4.31 2.98 -28.64
N VAL A 124 -4.40 3.95 -29.56
CA VAL A 124 -3.59 5.17 -29.52
C VAL A 124 -4.46 6.42 -29.67
N LEU A 125 -4.16 7.45 -28.88
CA LEU A 125 -4.69 8.80 -29.03
C LEU A 125 -3.63 9.72 -29.64
N TYR A 126 -4.01 10.47 -30.67
CA TYR A 126 -3.13 11.40 -31.38
C TYR A 126 -3.59 12.85 -31.25
N ASN A 127 -2.66 13.80 -31.19
CA ASN A 127 -2.97 15.22 -31.36
C ASN A 127 -3.07 15.64 -32.84
N SER A 128 -3.32 16.92 -33.10
CA SER A 128 -3.45 17.48 -34.46
C SER A 128 -2.16 17.41 -35.27
N SER A 129 -1.01 17.36 -34.60
CA SER A 129 0.33 17.16 -35.17
C SER A 129 0.69 15.69 -35.43
N ARG A 130 -0.25 14.75 -35.16
CA ARG A 130 -0.06 13.29 -35.26
C ARG A 130 0.93 12.70 -34.26
N GLU A 131 1.19 13.40 -33.16
CA GLU A 131 2.00 12.90 -32.06
C GLU A 131 1.14 12.07 -31.12
N ILE A 132 1.71 11.00 -30.55
CA ILE A 132 1.04 10.14 -29.58
C ILE A 132 0.93 10.91 -28.26
N VAL A 133 -0.31 11.10 -27.79
CA VAL A 133 -0.58 11.76 -26.50
C VAL A 133 -0.97 10.79 -25.39
N TRP A 134 -1.33 9.56 -25.78
CA TRP A 134 -1.56 8.41 -24.91
C TRP A 134 -1.59 7.13 -25.76
N GLN A 135 -1.15 6.00 -25.20
CA GLN A 135 -1.29 4.68 -25.83
C GLN A 135 -1.50 3.56 -24.80
N SER A 136 -2.21 2.50 -25.19
CA SER A 136 -2.50 1.38 -24.30
C SER A 136 -1.26 0.57 -23.95
N PHE A 137 -0.29 0.50 -24.87
CA PHE A 137 0.96 -0.23 -24.67
C PHE A 137 1.82 0.26 -23.50
N ASP A 138 1.63 1.50 -23.05
CA ASP A 138 2.33 2.05 -21.88
C ASP A 138 1.68 1.66 -20.54
N ASN A 139 0.51 1.01 -20.58
CA ASN A 139 -0.28 0.68 -19.40
C ASN A 139 -0.65 -0.81 -19.38
N PRO A 140 0.29 -1.76 -19.51
CA PRO A 140 -0.05 -3.19 -19.60
C PRO A 140 -0.73 -3.71 -18.33
N THR A 141 -1.44 -4.85 -18.47
CA THR A 141 -2.06 -5.55 -17.32
C THR A 141 -1.29 -6.83 -17.01
N ASP A 142 -1.62 -7.94 -17.67
CA ASP A 142 -0.96 -9.24 -17.52
C ASP A 142 -0.23 -9.69 -18.80
N THR A 143 -0.42 -8.98 -19.90
CA THR A 143 -0.03 -9.41 -21.25
C THR A 143 0.85 -8.37 -21.95
N LEU A 144 1.83 -8.84 -22.73
CA LEU A 144 2.59 -8.06 -23.70
C LEU A 144 2.35 -8.59 -25.12
N LEU A 145 2.11 -7.68 -26.06
CA LEU A 145 2.01 -7.98 -27.49
C LEU A 145 3.31 -7.64 -28.24
N PRO A 146 3.53 -8.22 -29.44
CA PRO A 146 4.68 -7.88 -30.25
C PRO A 146 4.80 -6.38 -30.53
N GLY A 147 6.02 -5.86 -30.41
CA GLY A 147 6.32 -4.42 -30.53
C GLY A 147 6.11 -3.63 -29.23
N GLN A 148 5.49 -4.23 -28.20
CA GLN A 148 5.38 -3.64 -26.88
C GLN A 148 6.67 -3.79 -26.07
N ARG A 149 6.88 -2.86 -25.14
CA ARG A 149 8.01 -2.88 -24.21
C ARG A 149 7.53 -2.65 -22.78
N LEU A 150 8.19 -3.29 -21.81
CA LEU A 150 8.02 -2.97 -20.39
C LEU A 150 9.21 -2.10 -19.97
N LEU A 151 8.92 -0.86 -19.57
CA LEU A 151 9.94 0.10 -19.15
C LEU A 151 10.49 -0.24 -17.75
N SER A 152 11.69 0.26 -17.46
CA SER A 152 12.28 0.18 -16.13
C SER A 152 11.35 0.81 -15.09
N GLY A 153 11.11 0.09 -14.00
CA GLY A 153 10.17 0.45 -12.94
C GLY A 153 8.74 -0.06 -13.15
N ASN A 154 8.37 -0.47 -14.37
CA ASN A 154 7.01 -0.94 -14.68
C ASN A 154 6.82 -2.44 -14.40
N GLU A 155 5.55 -2.82 -14.29
CA GLU A 155 5.13 -4.14 -13.81
C GLU A 155 3.99 -4.71 -14.65
N LEU A 156 3.91 -6.04 -14.68
CA LEU A 156 2.72 -6.80 -15.08
C LEU A 156 2.18 -7.52 -13.85
N PHE A 157 0.86 -7.69 -13.79
CA PHE A 157 0.19 -8.40 -12.70
C PHE A 157 -0.68 -9.52 -13.27
N SER A 158 -0.60 -10.71 -12.66
CA SER A 158 -1.46 -11.83 -13.04
C SER A 158 -2.95 -11.49 -12.91
N ALA A 159 -3.80 -12.24 -13.59
CA ALA A 159 -5.22 -12.28 -13.24
C ALA A 159 -5.43 -13.02 -11.91
N LYS A 160 -6.53 -12.71 -11.23
CA LYS A 160 -6.93 -13.38 -9.99
C LYS A 160 -7.44 -14.80 -10.21
N SER A 161 -8.16 -15.04 -11.32
CA SER A 161 -8.51 -16.36 -11.80
C SER A 161 -8.83 -16.33 -13.30
N GLU A 162 -8.99 -17.49 -13.93
CA GLU A 162 -9.38 -17.57 -15.36
C GLU A 162 -10.69 -16.84 -15.65
N ALA A 163 -11.61 -16.80 -14.67
CA ALA A 163 -12.92 -16.16 -14.79
C ALA A 163 -12.96 -14.71 -14.25
N ASP A 164 -11.97 -14.29 -13.46
CA ASP A 164 -11.90 -12.99 -12.80
C ASP A 164 -10.56 -12.34 -13.17
N HIS A 165 -10.62 -11.44 -14.16
CA HIS A 165 -9.45 -10.73 -14.65
C HIS A 165 -9.11 -9.50 -13.80
N SER A 166 -9.58 -9.36 -12.57
CA SER A 166 -8.99 -8.40 -11.62
C SER A 166 -7.54 -8.78 -11.26
N THR A 167 -6.83 -7.85 -10.62
CA THR A 167 -5.43 -8.01 -10.23
C THR A 167 -5.27 -9.21 -9.28
N GLY A 168 -4.43 -10.15 -9.70
CA GLY A 168 -4.07 -11.36 -8.95
C GLY A 168 -2.91 -11.13 -7.99
N ILE A 169 -2.31 -12.24 -7.54
CA ILE A 169 -1.32 -12.24 -6.46
C ILE A 169 0.13 -12.31 -6.92
N PHE A 170 0.38 -12.31 -8.23
CA PHE A 170 1.74 -12.37 -8.79
C PHE A 170 2.03 -11.17 -9.67
N ARG A 171 3.29 -10.73 -9.66
CA ARG A 171 3.79 -9.64 -10.50
C ARG A 171 5.11 -9.99 -11.16
N LEU A 172 5.31 -9.47 -12.37
CA LEU A 172 6.59 -9.42 -13.07
C LEU A 172 7.04 -7.96 -13.10
N LYS A 173 8.24 -7.67 -12.60
CA LYS A 173 8.78 -6.30 -12.56
C LYS A 173 10.05 -6.20 -13.39
N MET A 174 10.10 -5.20 -14.26
CA MET A 174 11.36 -4.74 -14.83
C MET A 174 11.99 -3.77 -13.83
N GLN A 175 12.92 -4.25 -13.01
CA GLN A 175 13.50 -3.48 -11.91
C GLN A 175 14.40 -2.33 -12.42
N ASN A 176 14.62 -1.35 -11.55
CA ASN A 176 15.46 -0.18 -11.85
C ASN A 176 16.96 -0.53 -11.96
N ASP A 177 17.37 -1.65 -11.38
CA ASP A 177 18.75 -2.17 -11.40
C ASP A 177 19.07 -2.99 -12.67
N GLY A 178 18.09 -3.15 -13.56
CA GLY A 178 18.23 -3.90 -14.81
C GLY A 178 17.76 -5.35 -14.76
N ASN A 179 17.25 -5.82 -13.62
CA ASN A 179 16.80 -7.21 -13.47
C ASN A 179 15.31 -7.38 -13.79
N LEU A 180 14.94 -8.43 -14.53
CA LEU A 180 13.56 -8.82 -14.76
C LEU A 180 13.20 -9.94 -13.80
N VAL A 181 12.23 -9.71 -12.90
CA VAL A 181 12.00 -10.60 -11.75
C VAL A 181 10.53 -10.82 -11.47
N GLN A 182 10.16 -12.04 -11.09
CA GLN A 182 8.79 -12.39 -10.67
C GLN A 182 8.68 -12.54 -9.14
N TYR A 183 7.60 -11.99 -8.60
CA TYR A 183 7.31 -11.92 -7.17
C TYR A 183 5.83 -12.16 -6.85
N PRO A 184 5.51 -12.56 -5.62
CA PRO A 184 4.19 -12.29 -5.07
C PRO A 184 3.97 -10.77 -4.94
N VAL A 185 2.72 -10.32 -5.06
CA VAL A 185 2.34 -8.94 -4.74
C VAL A 185 2.64 -8.60 -3.27
N ASP A 186 2.77 -7.31 -2.97
CA ASP A 186 3.03 -6.80 -1.61
C ASP A 186 4.31 -7.33 -0.93
N THR A 187 5.25 -7.87 -1.71
CA THR A 187 6.58 -8.29 -1.21
C THR A 187 7.67 -7.31 -1.63
N PRO A 188 8.72 -7.11 -0.81
CA PRO A 188 9.91 -6.36 -1.21
C PRO A 188 10.64 -6.99 -2.42
N ASP A 189 11.23 -6.14 -3.25
CA ASP A 189 12.07 -6.50 -4.41
C ASP A 189 13.42 -7.11 -3.96
N THR A 190 13.40 -8.31 -3.35
CA THR A 190 14.58 -8.99 -2.82
C THR A 190 14.63 -10.45 -3.25
N GLY A 191 15.84 -11.02 -3.35
CA GLY A 191 16.02 -12.41 -3.79
C GLY A 191 15.24 -13.44 -2.96
N VAL A 192 14.97 -13.14 -1.69
CA VAL A 192 14.21 -14.03 -0.78
C VAL A 192 12.77 -14.26 -1.28
N TYR A 193 12.14 -13.25 -1.89
CA TYR A 193 10.77 -13.35 -2.41
C TYR A 193 10.70 -13.71 -3.89
N SER A 194 11.80 -13.54 -4.62
CA SER A 194 11.83 -13.88 -6.05
C SER A 194 11.64 -15.39 -6.26
N PHE A 195 10.91 -15.74 -7.32
CA PHE A 195 10.80 -17.12 -7.79
C PHE A 195 11.26 -17.31 -9.24
N TYR A 196 11.55 -16.22 -9.94
CA TYR A 196 12.23 -16.19 -11.23
C TYR A 196 13.01 -14.88 -11.35
N SER A 197 14.19 -14.90 -11.96
CA SER A 197 15.02 -13.73 -12.25
C SER A 197 15.80 -13.94 -13.56
N SER A 198 16.00 -12.87 -14.34
CA SER A 198 16.89 -12.88 -15.50
C SER A 198 18.38 -12.86 -15.15
N SER A 199 18.73 -12.62 -13.87
CA SER A 199 20.11 -12.45 -13.40
C SER A 199 20.88 -11.37 -14.16
N THR A 200 20.24 -10.21 -14.33
CA THR A 200 20.81 -9.04 -15.02
C THR A 200 20.88 -7.81 -14.11
N ASP A 201 20.88 -8.03 -12.79
CA ASP A 201 21.11 -6.97 -11.81
C ASP A 201 22.49 -6.34 -12.01
N GLY A 202 22.53 -5.00 -12.06
CA GLY A 202 23.77 -4.24 -12.23
C GLY A 202 24.25 -4.04 -13.67
N GLU A 203 23.58 -4.64 -14.66
CA GLU A 203 23.96 -4.54 -16.10
C GLU A 203 23.52 -3.23 -16.77
N GLY A 204 22.89 -2.32 -16.02
CA GLY A 204 22.67 -0.94 -16.44
C GLY A 204 21.41 -0.30 -15.88
N GLU A 205 21.41 1.02 -15.79
CA GLU A 205 20.20 1.79 -15.49
C GLU A 205 19.28 1.84 -16.71
N ASN A 206 17.96 1.85 -16.47
CA ASN A 206 16.94 2.04 -17.49
C ASN A 206 16.88 0.92 -18.55
N VAL A 207 17.07 -0.33 -18.14
CA VAL A 207 16.86 -1.51 -18.99
C VAL A 207 15.38 -1.66 -19.31
N THR A 208 15.08 -2.06 -20.54
CA THR A 208 13.72 -2.35 -21.00
C THR A 208 13.58 -3.79 -21.44
N LEU A 209 12.43 -4.39 -21.16
CA LEU A 209 12.00 -5.66 -21.74
C LEU A 209 11.31 -5.38 -23.07
N ASN A 210 11.73 -6.05 -24.14
CA ASN A 210 11.24 -5.83 -25.49
C ASN A 210 10.74 -7.15 -26.06
N PHE A 211 9.58 -7.13 -26.72
CA PHE A 211 8.97 -8.31 -27.32
C PHE A 211 8.83 -8.17 -28.84
N GLY A 212 9.51 -9.04 -29.58
CA GLY A 212 9.55 -9.10 -31.04
C GLY A 212 8.41 -9.93 -31.65
N ALA A 213 8.16 -9.72 -32.94
CA ALA A 213 7.11 -10.42 -33.70
C ALA A 213 7.41 -11.91 -33.95
N ASP A 214 8.66 -12.33 -33.85
CA ASP A 214 9.16 -13.70 -33.98
C ASP A 214 9.21 -14.44 -32.64
N GLY A 215 8.48 -13.96 -31.63
CA GLY A 215 8.47 -14.53 -30.29
C GLY A 215 9.73 -14.19 -29.46
N HIS A 216 10.59 -13.29 -29.95
CA HIS A 216 11.85 -12.95 -29.27
C HIS A 216 11.61 -11.97 -28.12
N LEU A 217 11.91 -12.39 -26.90
CA LEU A 217 11.83 -11.59 -25.70
C LEU A 217 13.25 -11.33 -25.18
N TYR A 218 13.62 -10.06 -25.05
CA TYR A 218 15.00 -9.68 -24.74
C TYR A 218 15.09 -8.35 -23.97
N LEU A 219 16.22 -8.18 -23.28
CA LEU A 219 16.53 -7.00 -22.49
C LEU A 219 17.50 -6.10 -23.25
N LEU A 220 17.13 -4.82 -23.39
CA LEU A 220 18.00 -3.78 -23.92
C LEU A 220 18.42 -2.84 -22.81
N ASN A 221 19.71 -2.50 -22.74
CA ASN A 221 20.18 -1.42 -21.87
C ASN A 221 19.88 -0.03 -22.47
N ARG A 222 20.21 1.04 -21.73
CA ARG A 222 20.03 2.43 -22.17
C ARG A 222 20.67 2.75 -23.53
N ASN A 223 21.74 2.06 -23.91
CA ASN A 223 22.44 2.27 -25.18
C ASN A 223 21.83 1.46 -26.34
N GLY A 224 20.75 0.72 -26.09
CA GLY A 224 20.13 -0.18 -27.06
C GLY A 224 20.92 -1.46 -27.30
N THR A 225 21.87 -1.81 -26.43
CA THR A 225 22.60 -3.08 -26.50
C THR A 225 21.76 -4.18 -25.87
N ASN A 226 21.64 -5.31 -26.55
CA ASN A 226 21.01 -6.50 -25.99
C ASN A 226 21.93 -7.13 -24.95
N ILE A 227 21.47 -7.16 -23.70
CA ILE A 227 22.22 -7.71 -22.57
C ILE A 227 21.79 -9.15 -22.24
N ARG A 228 20.56 -9.54 -22.62
CA ARG A 228 20.03 -10.86 -22.32
C ARG A 228 18.85 -11.22 -23.23
N ASN A 229 18.92 -12.40 -23.84
CA ASN A 229 17.77 -13.06 -24.43
C ASN A 229 17.05 -13.89 -23.36
N ILE A 230 15.74 -13.72 -23.25
CA ILE A 230 14.86 -14.50 -22.38
C ILE A 230 14.26 -15.69 -23.15
N THR A 231 13.86 -15.45 -24.39
CA THR A 231 13.49 -16.49 -25.36
C THR A 231 14.46 -16.47 -26.54
N ASP A 232 14.48 -17.56 -27.32
CA ASP A 232 15.40 -17.70 -28.46
C ASP A 232 14.97 -16.87 -29.68
N GLY A 233 13.67 -16.61 -29.85
CA GLY A 233 13.13 -15.96 -31.04
C GLY A 233 13.15 -16.86 -32.28
N GLY A 234 13.05 -16.24 -33.46
CA GLY A 234 13.10 -16.95 -34.75
C GLY A 234 11.89 -17.82 -35.06
N LEU A 235 10.77 -17.63 -34.36
CA LEU A 235 9.53 -18.33 -34.66
C LEU A 235 8.91 -17.80 -35.96
N PRO A 236 8.12 -18.61 -36.69
CA PRO A 236 7.52 -18.20 -37.95
C PRO A 236 6.65 -16.94 -37.81
N THR A 237 6.96 -15.90 -38.59
CA THR A 237 6.19 -14.66 -38.64
C THR A 237 5.30 -14.59 -39.88
N ASP A 238 4.94 -15.74 -40.47
CA ASP A 238 4.07 -15.78 -41.64
C ASP A 238 2.64 -15.33 -41.29
N GLU A 239 1.90 -14.89 -42.31
CA GLU A 239 0.50 -14.51 -42.13
C GLU A 239 -0.29 -15.68 -41.54
N GLY A 240 -0.71 -15.55 -40.28
CA GLY A 240 -1.50 -16.56 -39.57
C GLY A 240 -0.95 -16.99 -38.22
N LYS A 241 0.30 -16.65 -37.87
CA LYS A 241 0.84 -16.86 -36.52
C LYS A 241 0.71 -15.62 -35.66
N LEU A 242 0.21 -15.79 -34.44
CA LEU A 242 0.17 -14.76 -33.41
C LEU A 242 0.95 -15.21 -32.20
N TYR A 243 1.58 -14.24 -31.54
CA TYR A 243 2.34 -14.46 -30.32
C TYR A 243 1.92 -13.46 -29.26
N LEU A 244 1.82 -13.92 -28.01
CA LEU A 244 1.67 -13.05 -26.85
C LEU A 244 2.49 -13.58 -25.68
N MET A 245 2.96 -12.66 -24.83
CA MET A 245 3.55 -13.01 -23.55
C MET A 245 2.53 -12.72 -22.45
N ARG A 246 2.29 -13.65 -21.52
CA ARG A 246 1.35 -13.44 -20.41
C ARG A 246 1.87 -14.03 -19.11
N ILE A 247 1.67 -13.31 -18.01
CA ILE A 247 1.76 -13.90 -16.67
C ILE A 247 0.42 -14.57 -16.34
N ASP A 248 0.41 -15.88 -16.22
CA ASP A 248 -0.81 -16.64 -15.95
C ASP A 248 -1.30 -16.43 -14.51
N VAL A 249 -2.48 -16.95 -14.21
CA VAL A 249 -3.06 -16.94 -12.84
C VAL A 249 -2.14 -17.59 -11.82
N GLY A 250 -1.36 -18.60 -12.23
CA GLY A 250 -0.38 -19.30 -11.40
C GLY A 250 0.92 -18.52 -11.14
N GLY A 251 1.13 -17.37 -11.80
CA GLY A 251 2.33 -16.57 -11.70
C GLY A 251 3.48 -16.98 -12.62
N ILE A 252 3.30 -17.94 -13.52
CA ILE A 252 4.29 -18.32 -14.55
C ILE A 252 4.16 -17.40 -15.75
N PHE A 253 5.29 -16.89 -16.23
CA PHE A 253 5.34 -16.05 -17.43
C PHE A 253 5.55 -16.94 -18.67
N ARG A 254 4.66 -16.86 -19.65
CA ARG A 254 4.68 -17.74 -20.83
C ARG A 254 4.60 -16.99 -22.14
N LEU A 255 5.29 -17.52 -23.14
CA LEU A 255 5.10 -17.21 -24.55
C LEU A 255 4.07 -18.19 -25.11
N TYR A 256 2.97 -17.63 -25.63
CA TYR A 256 1.96 -18.39 -26.33
C TYR A 256 2.03 -18.14 -27.83
N SER A 257 1.73 -19.16 -28.62
CA SER A 257 1.51 -19.07 -30.06
C SER A 257 0.07 -19.47 -30.42
N HIS A 258 -0.49 -18.81 -31.42
CA HIS A 258 -1.81 -19.14 -31.97
C HIS A 258 -1.76 -19.18 -33.49
N ASP A 259 -2.50 -20.11 -34.08
CA ASP A 259 -2.61 -20.30 -35.51
C ASP A 259 -4.02 -19.94 -36.00
N LEU A 260 -4.14 -18.75 -36.57
CA LEU A 260 -5.39 -18.20 -37.09
C LEU A 260 -5.99 -19.03 -38.24
N LYS A 261 -5.16 -19.77 -39.00
CA LYS A 261 -5.65 -20.55 -40.16
C LYS A 261 -6.36 -21.81 -39.73
N ASN A 262 -5.83 -22.44 -38.68
CA ASN A 262 -6.32 -23.73 -38.19
C ASN A 262 -7.30 -23.59 -37.02
N ASN A 263 -7.57 -22.36 -36.57
CA ASN A 263 -8.38 -22.06 -35.40
C ASN A 263 -7.94 -22.88 -34.17
N ALA A 264 -6.62 -23.03 -34.03
CA ALA A 264 -6.02 -23.90 -33.04
C ALA A 264 -6.03 -23.24 -31.65
N ASN A 265 -6.10 -24.02 -30.59
CA ASN A 265 -5.90 -23.48 -29.25
C ASN A 265 -4.49 -22.87 -29.10
N TRP A 266 -4.37 -21.89 -28.19
CA TRP A 266 -3.07 -21.34 -27.80
C TRP A 266 -2.13 -22.45 -27.35
N SER A 267 -0.91 -22.46 -27.91
CA SER A 267 0.15 -23.40 -27.59
C SER A 267 1.26 -22.69 -26.81
N ILE A 268 1.91 -23.38 -25.87
CA ILE A 268 3.00 -22.81 -25.07
C ILE A 268 4.32 -23.06 -25.80
N GLU A 269 5.02 -21.98 -26.16
CA GLU A 269 6.34 -22.04 -26.81
C GLU A 269 7.48 -21.93 -25.79
N TRP A 270 7.26 -21.17 -24.72
CA TRP A 270 8.23 -20.97 -23.64
C TRP A 270 7.51 -20.64 -22.32
N GLU A 271 8.12 -21.04 -21.20
CA GLU A 271 7.65 -20.69 -19.86
C GLU A 271 8.81 -20.45 -18.91
N SER A 272 8.64 -19.52 -17.96
CA SER A 272 9.66 -19.16 -16.97
C SER A 272 9.99 -20.30 -15.99
N SER A 273 9.05 -21.23 -15.80
CA SER A 273 9.23 -22.46 -15.04
C SER A 273 8.24 -23.53 -15.52
N LYS A 274 8.69 -24.78 -15.67
CA LYS A 274 7.82 -25.93 -15.89
C LYS A 274 7.16 -26.45 -14.61
N ASP A 275 7.78 -26.15 -13.46
CA ASP A 275 7.25 -26.50 -12.15
C ASP A 275 6.26 -25.43 -11.69
N LYS A 276 4.97 -25.80 -11.72
CA LYS A 276 3.85 -24.96 -11.30
C LYS A 276 3.83 -24.66 -9.79
N CYS A 277 4.67 -25.33 -8.99
CA CYS A 277 4.86 -25.03 -7.56
C CYS A 277 6.05 -24.08 -7.27
N VAL A 278 6.74 -23.57 -8.29
CA VAL A 278 7.78 -22.53 -8.13
C VAL A 278 7.22 -21.18 -7.63
N PRO A 279 6.10 -20.66 -8.18
CA PRO A 279 5.52 -19.40 -7.74
C PRO A 279 5.19 -19.39 -6.24
N LYS A 280 5.74 -18.41 -5.54
CA LYS A 280 5.56 -18.27 -4.09
C LYS A 280 4.19 -17.68 -3.78
N GLY A 281 3.39 -18.38 -2.98
CA GLY A 281 2.08 -17.88 -2.53
C GLY A 281 0.90 -18.48 -3.28
N LEU A 282 1.15 -19.40 -4.21
CA LEU A 282 0.10 -20.16 -4.88
C LEU A 282 -0.81 -20.89 -3.87
N CYS A 283 -0.21 -21.50 -2.85
CA CYS A 283 -0.92 -22.09 -1.73
C CYS A 283 -0.93 -21.13 -0.54
N GLY A 284 -2.07 -21.07 0.17
CA GLY A 284 -2.23 -20.20 1.32
C GLY A 284 -1.38 -20.59 2.53
N LEU A 285 -1.52 -19.84 3.62
CA LEU A 285 -0.76 -20.06 4.86
C LEU A 285 -0.92 -21.49 5.39
N ASN A 286 0.15 -22.03 6.00
CA ASN A 286 0.16 -23.37 6.61
C ASN A 286 -0.22 -24.50 5.65
N SER A 287 0.10 -24.33 4.39
CA SER A 287 -0.06 -25.33 3.34
C SER A 287 1.18 -25.37 2.45
N TYR A 288 1.30 -26.40 1.64
CA TYR A 288 2.40 -26.57 0.70
C TYR A 288 1.91 -27.07 -0.65
N CYS A 289 2.59 -26.62 -1.70
CA CYS A 289 2.32 -27.04 -3.07
C CYS A 289 3.02 -28.37 -3.37
N VAL A 290 2.29 -29.28 -4.02
CA VAL A 290 2.83 -30.49 -4.64
C VAL A 290 2.37 -30.56 -6.08
N SER A 291 3.24 -31.04 -6.97
CA SER A 291 2.86 -31.31 -8.35
C SER A 291 2.27 -32.73 -8.46
N ILE A 292 1.02 -32.83 -8.91
CA ILE A 292 0.33 -34.10 -9.18
C ILE A 292 -0.11 -34.04 -10.64
N ASP A 293 0.32 -35.00 -11.45
CA ASP A 293 0.01 -35.05 -12.89
C ASP A 293 0.33 -33.73 -13.63
N LEU A 294 1.44 -33.07 -13.24
CA LEU A 294 1.89 -31.76 -13.75
C LEU A 294 0.99 -30.57 -13.39
N GLU A 295 0.01 -30.76 -12.51
CA GLU A 295 -0.82 -29.69 -11.95
C GLU A 295 -0.46 -29.39 -10.49
N PRO A 296 -0.57 -28.12 -10.05
CA PRO A 296 -0.31 -27.77 -8.67
C PRO A 296 -1.49 -28.17 -7.78
N ASP A 297 -1.20 -28.86 -6.69
CA ASP A 297 -2.16 -29.21 -5.64
C ASP A 297 -1.68 -28.65 -4.30
N CYS A 298 -2.56 -27.91 -3.63
CA CYS A 298 -2.26 -27.29 -2.34
C CYS A 298 -2.74 -28.19 -1.20
N ARG A 299 -1.80 -28.72 -0.42
CA ARG A 299 -2.08 -29.61 0.71
C ARG A 299 -1.83 -28.91 2.03
N CYS A 300 -2.76 -29.08 2.96
CA CYS A 300 -2.56 -28.63 4.34
C CYS A 300 -1.42 -29.40 5.01
N LEU A 301 -0.78 -28.74 5.96
CA LEU A 301 0.11 -29.39 6.92
C LEU A 301 -0.63 -30.51 7.68
N PRO A 302 0.09 -31.52 8.18
CA PRO A 302 -0.49 -32.54 9.05
C PRO A 302 -1.24 -31.92 10.24
N ARG A 303 -2.48 -32.36 10.46
CA ARG A 303 -3.39 -31.81 11.49
C ARG A 303 -3.78 -30.34 11.27
N PHE A 304 -3.70 -29.87 10.03
CA PHE A 304 -4.34 -28.63 9.59
C PHE A 304 -5.46 -28.97 8.60
N GLU A 305 -6.52 -28.18 8.64
CA GLU A 305 -7.66 -28.29 7.76
C GLU A 305 -7.84 -27.00 6.97
N SER A 306 -8.39 -27.13 5.77
CA SER A 306 -8.64 -25.99 4.89
C SER A 306 -9.65 -25.05 5.53
N VAL A 307 -9.31 -23.76 5.60
CA VAL A 307 -10.21 -22.72 6.11
C VAL A 307 -11.47 -22.63 5.25
N ASN A 308 -11.30 -22.71 3.92
CA ASN A 308 -12.39 -22.71 2.95
C ASN A 308 -12.18 -23.82 1.92
N LYS A 309 -12.99 -24.87 1.99
CA LYS A 309 -12.95 -25.98 1.01
C LYS A 309 -13.13 -25.44 -0.41
N GLY A 310 -12.19 -25.78 -1.29
CA GLY A 310 -12.19 -25.34 -2.70
C GLY A 310 -11.47 -24.02 -2.96
N ASN A 311 -11.08 -23.26 -1.93
CA ASN A 311 -10.24 -22.07 -2.09
C ASN A 311 -8.85 -22.30 -1.49
N GLN A 312 -7.91 -22.70 -2.34
CA GLN A 312 -6.53 -23.03 -1.96
C GLN A 312 -5.75 -21.82 -1.40
N THR A 313 -6.12 -20.60 -1.77
CA THR A 313 -5.46 -19.36 -1.28
C THR A 313 -5.85 -19.01 0.16
N SER A 314 -6.96 -19.55 0.67
CA SER A 314 -7.40 -19.31 2.07
C SER A 314 -6.48 -19.97 3.11
N GLY A 315 -5.61 -20.89 2.68
CA GLY A 315 -4.70 -21.60 3.57
C GLY A 315 -5.41 -22.57 4.51
N CYS A 316 -4.71 -22.93 5.58
CA CYS A 316 -5.15 -23.94 6.53
C CYS A 316 -4.99 -23.47 7.98
N GLU A 317 -5.88 -23.96 8.83
CA GLU A 317 -5.87 -23.74 10.28
C GLU A 317 -5.74 -25.07 11.02
N ARG A 318 -5.28 -25.04 12.27
CA ARG A 318 -5.15 -26.27 13.06
C ARG A 318 -6.51 -26.88 13.32
N ASN A 319 -6.59 -28.21 13.23
CA ASN A 319 -7.78 -28.94 13.67
C ASN A 319 -7.71 -29.40 15.14
N PHE A 320 -6.79 -28.84 15.92
CA PHE A 320 -6.64 -29.10 17.35
C PHE A 320 -6.39 -27.80 18.12
N VAL A 321 -6.80 -27.76 19.38
CA VAL A 321 -6.53 -26.63 20.27
C VAL A 321 -5.06 -26.68 20.66
N ALA A 322 -4.29 -25.66 20.27
CA ALA A 322 -2.94 -25.48 20.76
C ALA A 322 -3.01 -24.97 22.21
N ASP A 323 -3.11 -25.88 23.18
CA ASP A 323 -2.99 -25.47 24.57
C ASP A 323 -1.56 -25.00 24.81
N ALA A 324 -1.46 -23.75 25.25
CA ALA A 324 -0.19 -23.11 25.51
C ALA A 324 0.63 -24.03 26.42
N CYS A 325 1.83 -24.36 25.94
CA CYS A 325 2.91 -25.19 26.46
C CYS A 325 3.37 -24.87 27.92
N LYS A 326 2.53 -24.18 28.70
CA LYS A 326 2.71 -23.79 30.10
C LYS A 326 1.91 -24.61 31.10
N ASN A 327 0.79 -25.22 30.71
CA ASN A 327 0.02 -26.09 31.59
C ASN A 327 -0.21 -27.41 30.84
N GLY A 328 0.63 -28.42 31.11
CA GLY A 328 0.54 -29.74 30.50
C GLY A 328 -0.88 -30.25 30.53
N ASN A 329 -1.61 -30.05 29.43
CA ASN A 329 -3.00 -30.43 29.37
C ASN A 329 -2.99 -31.93 29.12
N GLU A 330 -3.55 -32.70 30.06
CA GLU A 330 -3.57 -34.18 30.04
C GLU A 330 -4.28 -34.76 28.78
N ASN A 331 -4.90 -33.89 27.98
CA ASN A 331 -5.73 -34.24 26.83
C ASN A 331 -4.95 -34.41 25.52
N PHE A 332 -3.74 -33.84 25.38
CA PHE A 332 -2.98 -33.90 24.13
C PHE A 332 -1.50 -34.24 24.35
N THR A 333 -0.98 -35.17 23.55
CA THR A 333 0.45 -35.45 23.40
C THR A 333 0.96 -34.82 22.11
N TYR A 334 2.04 -34.05 22.20
CA TYR A 334 2.67 -33.46 21.02
C TYR A 334 3.67 -34.43 20.40
N THR A 335 3.59 -34.57 19.09
CA THR A 335 4.52 -35.35 18.28
C THR A 335 4.98 -34.52 17.09
N MET A 336 6.04 -34.95 16.41
CA MET A 336 6.46 -34.35 15.14
C MET A 336 6.06 -35.29 14.00
N GLU A 337 5.32 -34.78 13.03
CA GLU A 337 5.06 -35.47 11.77
C GLU A 337 6.02 -34.97 10.69
N GLU A 338 6.62 -35.89 9.95
CA GLU A 338 7.61 -35.57 8.94
C GLU A 338 6.96 -35.46 7.56
N LEU A 339 7.29 -34.38 6.85
CA LEU A 339 7.00 -34.20 5.44
C LEU A 339 8.30 -34.32 4.64
N GLU A 340 8.35 -35.33 3.79
CA GLU A 340 9.50 -35.55 2.91
C GLU A 340 9.66 -34.42 1.90
N SER A 341 10.93 -34.00 1.70
CA SER A 341 11.36 -33.04 0.68
C SER A 341 10.46 -31.81 0.61
N THR A 342 10.03 -31.27 1.75
CA THR A 342 9.11 -30.13 1.82
C THR A 342 9.82 -28.97 2.51
N ARG A 343 9.82 -27.81 1.87
CA ARG A 343 10.48 -26.59 2.36
C ARG A 343 9.49 -25.43 2.42
N TRP A 344 9.80 -24.44 3.25
CA TRP A 344 9.04 -23.18 3.40
C TRP A 344 9.96 -22.00 3.16
N GLU A 345 9.39 -20.80 3.20
CA GLU A 345 10.18 -19.60 3.48
C GLU A 345 10.96 -19.78 4.80
N ASP A 346 12.27 -19.57 4.77
CA ASP A 346 13.11 -19.68 5.96
C ASP A 346 13.13 -18.37 6.75
N VAL A 347 12.17 -18.21 7.65
CA VAL A 347 12.11 -17.14 8.66
C VAL A 347 12.44 -17.68 10.06
N SER A 348 13.36 -18.64 10.13
CA SER A 348 13.73 -19.28 11.38
C SER A 348 14.20 -18.26 12.42
N TYR A 349 13.64 -18.37 13.63
CA TYR A 349 14.04 -17.51 14.75
C TYR A 349 15.23 -18.08 15.52
N MET A 350 15.57 -19.34 15.25
CA MET A 350 16.69 -20.03 15.85
C MET A 350 17.17 -21.14 14.91
N SER A 351 18.47 -21.14 14.65
CA SER A 351 19.16 -22.18 13.88
C SER A 351 20.20 -22.84 14.78
N LEU A 352 20.09 -24.15 14.97
CA LEU A 352 20.97 -24.95 15.79
C LEU A 352 21.72 -25.93 14.91
N ARG A 353 23.05 -26.03 15.07
CA ARG A 353 23.85 -27.02 14.38
C ARG A 353 23.72 -28.37 15.09
N LEU A 354 22.78 -29.19 14.64
CA LEU A 354 22.46 -30.50 15.16
C LEU A 354 22.53 -31.49 14.00
N SER A 355 23.42 -32.47 14.10
CA SER A 355 23.56 -33.51 13.07
C SER A 355 22.57 -34.66 13.26
N ASP A 356 21.95 -34.75 14.44
CA ASP A 356 20.91 -35.74 14.73
C ASP A 356 19.52 -35.14 14.54
N LYS A 357 18.66 -35.85 13.80
CA LYS A 357 17.28 -35.47 13.57
C LYS A 357 16.46 -35.52 14.86
N ASP A 358 16.72 -36.51 15.71
CA ASP A 358 15.93 -36.73 16.92
C ASP A 358 16.19 -35.62 17.96
N ASP A 359 17.41 -35.09 18.02
CA ASP A 359 17.74 -33.89 18.81
C ASP A 359 16.98 -32.65 18.30
N CYS A 360 16.83 -32.51 16.98
CA CYS A 360 16.04 -31.42 16.39
C CYS A 360 14.54 -31.55 16.72
N ILE A 361 14.01 -32.77 16.64
CA ILE A 361 12.63 -33.10 17.04
C ILE A 361 12.41 -32.73 18.51
N GLN A 362 13.27 -33.22 19.40
CA GLN A 362 13.14 -32.96 20.83
C GLN A 362 13.26 -31.48 21.15
N GLY A 363 14.24 -30.80 20.56
CA GLY A 363 14.43 -29.36 20.72
C GLY A 363 13.21 -28.54 20.28
N CYS A 364 12.48 -28.96 19.24
CA CYS A 364 11.23 -28.30 18.84
C CYS A 364 10.04 -28.67 19.75
N LEU A 365 9.96 -29.91 20.23
CA LEU A 365 8.89 -30.34 21.14
C LEU A 365 8.95 -29.60 22.48
N GLU A 366 10.15 -29.42 23.05
CA GLU A 366 10.38 -28.69 24.30
C GLU A 366 10.19 -27.18 24.18
N ASP A 367 10.29 -26.64 22.96
CA ASP A 367 10.14 -25.21 22.69
C ASP A 367 8.69 -24.86 22.38
N CYS A 368 8.06 -24.12 23.29
CA CYS A 368 6.69 -23.66 23.15
C CYS A 368 6.43 -22.77 21.92
N ASN A 369 7.48 -22.13 21.39
CA ASN A 369 7.37 -21.28 20.21
C ASN A 369 7.65 -22.05 18.92
N CYS A 370 8.19 -23.27 18.99
CA CYS A 370 8.48 -24.06 17.80
C CYS A 370 7.24 -24.79 17.34
N GLU A 371 6.86 -24.55 16.09
CA GLU A 371 5.68 -25.15 15.46
C GLU A 371 6.07 -26.03 14.27
N ALA A 372 7.22 -25.75 13.68
CA ALA A 372 7.87 -26.61 12.74
C ALA A 372 9.39 -26.45 12.84
N ALA A 373 10.12 -27.42 12.31
CA ALA A 373 11.55 -27.33 12.10
C ALA A 373 11.92 -27.79 10.68
N LEU A 374 12.85 -27.09 10.05
CA LEU A 374 13.53 -27.56 8.84
C LEU A 374 14.84 -28.21 9.26
N PHE A 375 15.03 -29.46 8.85
CA PHE A 375 16.24 -30.23 9.11
C PHE A 375 16.94 -30.59 7.81
N ASP A 376 18.15 -30.09 7.60
CA ASP A 376 18.95 -30.32 6.37
C ASP A 376 20.03 -31.40 6.53
N GLY A 377 20.01 -32.13 7.65
CA GLY A 377 21.04 -33.12 8.02
C GLY A 377 22.15 -32.58 8.92
N THR A 378 22.31 -31.25 8.99
CA THR A 378 23.34 -30.61 9.83
C THR A 378 22.83 -29.45 10.67
N ASN A 379 21.75 -28.81 10.23
CA ASN A 379 21.12 -27.70 10.91
C ASN A 379 19.65 -28.00 11.17
N CYS A 380 19.21 -27.63 12.36
CA CYS A 380 17.84 -27.61 12.80
C CYS A 380 17.37 -26.16 12.89
N ARG A 381 16.50 -25.75 11.97
CA ARG A 381 15.98 -24.39 11.86
C ARG A 381 14.55 -24.35 12.37
N LYS A 382 14.34 -23.79 13.57
CA LYS A 382 13.01 -23.73 14.21
C LYS A 382 12.17 -22.58 13.66
N GLN A 383 10.89 -22.84 13.43
CA GLN A 383 9.95 -21.91 12.84
C GLN A 383 8.67 -21.73 13.66
N ARG A 384 8.03 -20.57 13.47
CA ARG A 384 6.73 -20.19 14.06
C ARG A 384 5.65 -20.22 12.98
N LEU A 385 4.40 -20.35 13.40
CA LEU A 385 3.28 -20.02 12.51
C LEU A 385 3.15 -18.50 12.29
N PRO A 386 2.52 -18.09 11.18
CA PRO A 386 2.12 -18.91 10.04
C PRO A 386 3.31 -19.29 9.15
N LEU A 387 3.31 -20.52 8.61
CA LEU A 387 4.29 -20.95 7.60
C LEU A 387 3.84 -20.48 6.22
N ARG A 388 4.79 -19.96 5.43
CA ARG A 388 4.53 -19.37 4.10
C ARG A 388 5.33 -20.08 3.02
N TYR A 389 4.76 -20.04 1.81
CA TYR A 389 5.42 -20.50 0.57
C TYR A 389 5.94 -21.94 0.65
N GLY A 390 5.15 -22.81 1.30
CA GLY A 390 5.44 -24.23 1.38
C GLY A 390 5.44 -24.86 -0.01
N ARG A 391 6.44 -25.67 -0.33
CA ARG A 391 6.46 -26.49 -1.55
C ARG A 391 7.25 -27.77 -1.35
N ARG A 392 6.88 -28.80 -2.10
CA ARG A 392 7.70 -30.00 -2.25
C ARG A 392 8.82 -29.74 -3.26
N ASP A 393 10.04 -30.04 -2.85
CA ASP A 393 11.26 -29.87 -3.62
C ASP A 393 12.13 -31.12 -3.49
N THR A 394 11.97 -32.01 -4.46
CA THR A 394 12.68 -33.31 -4.53
C THR A 394 14.17 -33.15 -4.82
N GLY A 395 14.64 -31.96 -5.19
CA GLY A 395 16.07 -31.66 -5.34
C GLY A 395 16.80 -31.47 -4.01
N THR A 396 16.08 -31.46 -2.88
CA THR A 396 16.63 -31.25 -1.55
C THR A 396 16.40 -32.45 -0.64
N SER A 397 17.35 -32.70 0.26
CA SER A 397 17.21 -33.66 1.37
C SER A 397 16.59 -33.02 2.62
N ASP A 398 16.06 -31.79 2.50
CA ASP A 398 15.45 -31.06 3.60
C ASP A 398 14.20 -31.80 4.08
N ARG A 399 14.13 -32.03 5.39
CA ARG A 399 13.00 -32.69 6.06
C ARG A 399 12.24 -31.63 6.83
N ALA A 400 10.97 -31.48 6.50
CA ALA A 400 10.07 -30.63 7.25
C ALA A 400 9.46 -31.43 8.40
N LEU A 401 9.68 -30.97 9.62
CA LEU A 401 9.17 -31.59 10.83
C LEU A 401 8.06 -30.68 11.38
N ILE A 402 6.82 -31.17 11.44
CA ILE A 402 5.64 -30.39 11.85
C ILE A 402 5.18 -30.82 13.23
N LYS A 403 5.05 -29.88 14.15
CA LYS A 403 4.54 -30.15 15.50
C LYS A 403 3.03 -30.31 15.46
N VAL A 404 2.55 -31.47 15.87
CA VAL A 404 1.12 -31.82 15.88
C VAL A 404 0.68 -32.24 17.27
N GLY A 405 -0.56 -31.88 17.65
CA GLY A 405 -1.20 -32.37 18.86
C GLY A 405 -2.05 -33.60 18.57
N VAL A 406 -1.83 -34.69 19.30
CA VAL A 406 -2.60 -35.93 19.22
C VAL A 406 -3.41 -36.10 20.51
N PRO A 407 -4.73 -36.35 20.45
CA PRO A 407 -5.52 -36.62 21.64
C PRO A 407 -5.02 -37.87 22.39
N THR A 408 -4.90 -37.80 23.72
CA THR A 408 -4.43 -38.93 24.56
C THR A 408 -5.48 -40.01 24.78
N LYS A 409 -6.76 -39.74 24.46
CA LYS A 409 -7.86 -40.71 24.56
C LYS A 409 -8.47 -40.93 23.16
N PRO A 410 -8.59 -42.18 22.69
CA PRO A 410 -9.30 -42.47 21.45
C PRO A 410 -10.77 -42.15 21.65
N ASP A 411 -11.29 -41.30 20.77
CA ASP A 411 -12.63 -40.74 20.84
C ASP A 411 -13.68 -41.87 20.76
N THR A 412 -14.54 -41.95 21.77
CA THR A 412 -15.70 -42.85 21.78
C THR A 412 -17.00 -42.04 21.77
N ASP A 413 -17.11 -40.98 20.97
CA ASP A 413 -18.41 -40.48 20.49
C ASP A 413 -18.25 -39.55 19.27
N PRO A 414 -18.73 -39.92 18.06
CA PRO A 414 -18.83 -39.00 16.93
C PRO A 414 -20.07 -38.10 17.13
N ARG A 415 -20.02 -37.22 18.13
CA ARG A 415 -21.01 -36.15 18.29
C ARG A 415 -20.33 -34.81 18.23
N ILE A 416 -20.34 -34.28 17.01
CA ILE A 416 -20.45 -32.86 16.70
C ILE A 416 -19.35 -32.03 17.37
N PHE A 417 -18.40 -31.60 16.54
CA PHE A 417 -17.67 -30.36 16.75
C PHE A 417 -18.71 -29.24 16.92
N GLN A 418 -19.22 -29.08 18.14
CA GLN A 418 -20.04 -27.93 18.48
C GLN A 418 -19.02 -26.80 18.60
N PRO A 419 -19.15 -25.70 17.82
CA PRO A 419 -18.48 -24.48 18.20
C PRO A 419 -18.94 -24.21 19.62
N GLY A 420 -18.00 -24.26 20.57
CA GLY A 420 -18.30 -24.37 21.99
C GLY A 420 -19.47 -23.47 22.33
N SER A 421 -20.55 -24.05 22.86
CA SER A 421 -21.67 -23.25 23.33
C SER A 421 -21.07 -22.14 24.19
N LYS A 422 -21.31 -20.88 23.78
CA LYS A 422 -20.84 -19.68 24.48
C LYS A 422 -21.51 -19.63 25.85
N LYS A 423 -21.00 -20.41 26.80
CA LYS A 423 -21.42 -20.41 28.21
C LYS A 423 -20.24 -20.45 29.18
N LYS A 424 -19.03 -20.15 28.69
CA LYS A 424 -17.90 -19.70 29.51
C LYS A 424 -17.36 -18.35 29.04
N GLY A 425 -18.27 -17.48 28.61
CA GLY A 425 -17.97 -16.08 28.31
C GLY A 425 -18.76 -15.11 29.17
N ARG A 426 -19.86 -15.52 29.83
CA ARG A 426 -20.71 -14.58 30.56
C ARG A 426 -20.12 -14.16 31.90
N THR A 427 -19.45 -15.06 32.62
CA THR A 427 -18.75 -14.70 33.87
C THR A 427 -17.48 -13.91 33.61
N ASP A 428 -16.70 -14.25 32.58
CA ASP A 428 -15.46 -13.52 32.28
C ASP A 428 -15.74 -12.16 31.63
N ILE A 429 -16.77 -12.02 30.79
CA ILE A 429 -17.25 -10.71 30.31
C ILE A 429 -17.85 -9.90 31.45
N LEU A 430 -18.50 -10.52 32.44
CA LEU A 430 -18.95 -9.82 33.65
C LEU A 430 -17.79 -9.38 34.53
N ILE A 431 -16.74 -10.18 34.68
CA ILE A 431 -15.54 -9.84 35.47
C ILE A 431 -14.71 -8.76 34.76
N ILE A 432 -14.54 -8.87 33.45
CA ILE A 432 -13.87 -7.85 32.62
C ILE A 432 -14.72 -6.58 32.60
N GLY A 433 -16.03 -6.68 32.47
CA GLY A 433 -16.96 -5.56 32.56
C GLY A 433 -16.97 -4.89 33.93
N LEU A 434 -16.96 -5.67 35.02
CA LEU A 434 -16.82 -5.19 36.39
C LEU A 434 -15.45 -4.55 36.61
N SER A 435 -14.39 -5.09 36.01
CA SER A 435 -13.05 -4.53 36.08
C SER A 435 -12.94 -3.23 35.29
N PHE A 436 -13.53 -3.14 34.10
CA PHE A 436 -13.54 -1.91 33.30
C PHE A 436 -14.44 -0.83 33.89
N THR A 437 -15.57 -1.20 34.51
CA THR A 437 -16.42 -0.25 35.23
C THR A 437 -15.77 0.20 36.54
N ALA A 438 -15.10 -0.69 37.28
CA ALA A 438 -14.28 -0.31 38.43
C ALA A 438 -13.11 0.58 37.99
N PHE A 439 -12.40 0.25 36.92
CA PHE A 439 -11.28 1.04 36.42
C PHE A 439 -11.74 2.40 35.87
N GLY A 440 -12.85 2.42 35.12
CA GLY A 440 -13.47 3.64 34.62
C GLY A 440 -14.00 4.54 35.74
N SER A 441 -14.60 3.97 36.78
CA SER A 441 -15.03 4.74 37.96
C SER A 441 -13.84 5.24 38.78
N ILE A 442 -12.74 4.48 38.89
CA ILE A 442 -11.50 4.94 39.49
C ILE A 442 -10.88 6.08 38.68
N LEU A 443 -10.83 5.97 37.34
CA LEU A 443 -10.32 7.03 36.47
C LEU A 443 -11.20 8.28 36.52
N LEU A 444 -12.53 8.13 36.63
CA LEU A 444 -13.45 9.25 36.83
C LEU A 444 -13.29 9.87 38.22
N LEU A 445 -13.07 9.08 39.27
CA LEU A 445 -12.76 9.59 40.59
C LEU A 445 -11.42 10.32 40.58
N ILE A 446 -10.40 9.78 39.90
CA ILE A 446 -9.10 10.45 39.75
C ILE A 446 -9.27 11.73 38.93
N SER A 447 -10.03 11.73 37.84
CA SER A 447 -10.24 12.94 37.03
C SER A 447 -11.06 13.98 37.78
N VAL A 448 -12.04 13.58 38.59
CA VAL A 448 -12.79 14.48 39.50
C VAL A 448 -11.89 14.97 40.62
N ILE A 449 -11.03 14.13 41.21
CA ILE A 449 -10.07 14.55 42.25
C ILE A 449 -9.00 15.46 41.65
N VAL A 450 -8.54 15.21 40.42
CA VAL A 450 -7.59 16.06 39.70
C VAL A 450 -8.27 17.35 39.27
N TRP A 451 -9.53 17.32 38.84
CA TRP A 451 -10.31 18.52 38.51
C TRP A 451 -10.66 19.32 39.76
N TRP A 452 -10.96 18.66 40.87
CA TRP A 452 -11.24 19.30 42.16
C TRP A 452 -9.96 19.81 42.79
N LYS A 453 -8.84 19.08 42.73
CA LYS A 453 -7.51 19.60 43.07
C LYS A 453 -7.13 20.71 42.12
N HIS A 454 -7.33 20.61 40.83
CA HIS A 454 -7.02 21.66 39.86
C HIS A 454 -7.89 22.88 40.11
N ASN A 455 -9.16 22.73 40.46
CA ASN A 455 -10.05 23.84 40.78
C ASN A 455 -9.81 24.41 42.17
N VAL A 456 -9.42 23.63 43.17
CA VAL A 456 -9.02 24.08 44.51
C VAL A 456 -7.61 24.67 44.48
N TRP A 457 -6.72 24.17 43.64
CA TRP A 457 -5.39 24.73 43.37
C TRP A 457 -5.52 25.94 42.47
N ALA A 458 -6.49 26.01 41.56
CA ALA A 458 -6.85 27.21 40.82
C ALA A 458 -7.60 28.20 41.71
N TYR A 459 -8.36 27.79 42.73
CA TYR A 459 -8.95 28.68 43.74
C TYR A 459 -7.90 29.18 44.73
N LYS A 460 -6.95 28.32 45.15
CA LYS A 460 -5.79 28.72 45.97
C LYS A 460 -4.78 29.55 45.18
N ARG A 461 -4.59 29.27 43.89
CA ARG A 461 -3.77 30.06 42.96
C ARG A 461 -4.48 31.34 42.56
N MET A 462 -5.81 31.38 42.44
CA MET A 462 -6.57 32.63 42.25
C MET A 462 -6.68 33.46 43.55
N SER A 463 -6.59 32.84 44.74
CA SER A 463 -6.49 33.57 46.01
C SER A 463 -5.06 33.99 46.38
N ALA A 464 -4.03 33.41 45.74
CA ALA A 464 -2.61 33.74 45.97
C ALA A 464 -1.94 34.46 44.77
N VAL A 465 -2.62 34.56 43.62
CA VAL A 465 -2.20 35.26 42.41
C VAL A 465 -3.25 36.31 42.04
N ASN A 466 -3.71 37.04 43.05
CA ASN A 466 -4.55 38.23 42.88
C ASN A 466 -3.66 39.48 42.63
N GLY A 467 -2.68 39.35 41.74
CA GLY A 467 -1.66 40.38 41.59
C GLY A 467 -0.71 40.20 40.41
N ASP A 468 -1.14 39.62 39.29
CA ASP A 468 -0.42 39.85 38.04
C ASP A 468 -1.39 40.08 36.87
N LEU A 469 -1.31 41.31 36.37
CA LEU A 469 -2.12 41.92 35.33
C LEU A 469 -1.52 41.50 33.98
N GLU A 470 -2.03 40.43 33.37
CA GLU A 470 -1.59 40.01 32.03
C GLU A 470 -1.98 41.07 30.99
N LEU A 471 -1.00 41.88 30.57
CA LEU A 471 -1.11 42.79 29.43
C LEU A 471 -0.57 42.07 28.19
N ASN A 472 -1.48 41.60 27.36
CA ASN A 472 -1.18 40.89 26.12
C ASN A 472 -0.60 41.82 25.05
N GLU A 473 0.40 41.29 24.33
CA GLU A 473 1.00 41.67 23.05
C GLU A 473 1.35 43.15 22.75
N GLY A 474 2.66 43.38 22.55
CA GLY A 474 3.24 44.59 21.94
C GLY A 474 4.27 45.28 22.84
N VAL A 475 5.55 44.92 22.66
CA VAL A 475 6.76 45.42 23.35
C VAL A 475 6.96 44.84 24.77
N ALA A 476 7.82 43.83 24.87
CA ALA A 476 8.11 43.13 26.12
C ALA A 476 8.99 43.98 27.06
N LEU A 477 8.37 44.67 28.01
CA LEU A 477 9.08 45.28 29.14
C LEU A 477 9.71 44.19 30.03
N ARG A 478 10.99 44.36 30.38
CA ARG A 478 11.67 43.41 31.28
C ARG A 478 11.28 43.68 32.74
N ARG A 479 10.91 42.63 33.49
CA ARG A 479 10.81 42.69 34.94
C ARG A 479 12.20 42.50 35.55
N TYR A 480 12.64 43.48 36.33
CA TYR A 480 13.91 43.46 37.06
C TYR A 480 13.68 43.02 38.51
N ALA A 481 14.60 42.24 39.07
CA ALA A 481 14.68 42.04 40.51
C ALA A 481 15.15 43.33 41.21
N TYR A 482 14.81 43.53 42.48
CA TYR A 482 15.18 44.76 43.19
C TYR A 482 16.70 44.89 43.31
N GLU A 483 17.35 43.77 43.63
CA GLU A 483 18.80 43.64 43.78
C GLU A 483 19.52 44.02 42.50
N GLU A 484 18.93 43.71 41.33
CA GLU A 484 19.52 44.04 40.04
C GLU A 484 19.53 45.56 39.80
N LEU A 485 18.44 46.26 40.15
CA LEU A 485 18.38 47.73 40.05
C LEU A 485 19.22 48.42 41.13
N GLU A 486 19.29 47.83 42.32
CA GLU A 486 20.15 48.29 43.41
C GLU A 486 21.63 48.21 42.98
N GLU A 487 22.05 47.11 42.36
CA GLU A 487 23.40 46.96 41.82
C GLU A 487 23.67 47.93 40.66
N MET A 488 22.74 48.04 39.70
CA MET A 488 22.88 48.97 38.56
C MET A 488 23.02 50.44 39.01
N THR A 489 22.44 50.81 40.14
CA THR A 489 22.49 52.17 40.70
C THR A 489 23.55 52.33 41.80
N ASN A 490 24.35 51.30 42.04
CA ASN A 490 25.36 51.25 43.09
C ASN A 490 24.78 51.61 44.47
N ASN A 491 23.73 50.89 44.87
CA ASN A 491 22.93 51.13 46.07
C ASN A 491 22.23 52.50 46.09
N PHE A 492 21.69 52.93 44.94
CA PHE A 492 20.96 54.20 44.80
C PHE A 492 21.75 55.42 45.28
N LYS A 493 23.05 55.47 44.93
CA LYS A 493 23.98 56.44 45.50
C LYS A 493 23.91 57.86 44.89
N GLU A 494 23.62 57.96 43.60
CA GLU A 494 23.62 59.22 42.86
C GLU A 494 22.21 59.61 42.42
N ASP A 495 21.61 60.57 43.13
CA ASP A 495 20.28 61.10 42.84
C ASP A 495 20.35 62.10 41.67
N LEU A 496 19.63 61.80 40.60
CA LEU A 496 19.44 62.70 39.45
C LEU A 496 18.32 63.73 39.69
N GLY A 497 17.38 63.43 40.58
CA GLY A 497 16.31 64.36 40.94
C GLY A 497 15.28 63.75 41.90
N ARG A 498 14.65 64.59 42.73
CA ARG A 498 13.61 64.19 43.68
C ARG A 498 12.30 64.92 43.39
N GLY A 499 11.23 64.17 43.25
CA GLY A 499 9.85 64.66 43.18
C GLY A 499 9.09 64.42 44.48
N ALA A 500 7.81 64.79 44.51
CA ALA A 500 6.96 64.70 45.72
C ALA A 500 6.79 63.27 46.26
N SER A 501 6.79 62.26 45.37
CA SER A 501 6.52 60.86 45.70
C SER A 501 7.59 59.88 45.20
N SER A 502 8.64 60.36 44.53
CA SER A 502 9.68 59.50 43.94
C SER A 502 11.04 60.19 43.84
N THR A 503 12.09 59.38 43.84
CA THR A 503 13.48 59.80 43.61
C THR A 503 14.01 59.08 42.38
N VAL A 504 14.72 59.79 41.50
CA VAL A 504 15.36 59.23 40.30
C VAL A 504 16.86 59.13 40.56
N TYR A 505 17.41 57.94 40.34
CA TYR A 505 18.82 57.63 40.54
C TYR A 505 19.50 57.31 39.22
N LYS A 506 20.78 57.60 39.11
CA LYS A 506 21.59 57.22 37.96
C LYS A 506 22.01 55.76 38.09
N GLY A 507 21.96 55.02 36.98
CA GLY A 507 22.47 53.66 36.91
C GLY A 507 23.19 53.36 35.60
N LEU A 508 23.84 52.20 35.57
CA LEU A 508 24.50 51.65 34.38
C LEU A 508 24.08 50.20 34.19
N ILE A 509 23.66 49.83 32.98
CA ILE A 509 23.30 48.43 32.67
C ILE A 509 24.56 47.56 32.72
N LEU A 510 24.54 46.56 33.61
CA LEU A 510 25.61 45.56 33.75
C LEU A 510 25.86 44.87 32.40
N GLY A 511 27.12 44.84 31.98
CA GLY A 511 27.57 44.25 30.71
C GLY A 511 27.68 45.23 29.53
N THR A 512 26.76 46.18 29.38
CA THR A 512 26.81 47.15 28.25
C THR A 512 27.30 48.54 28.64
N GLN A 513 27.34 48.84 29.94
CA GLN A 513 27.69 50.15 30.52
C GLN A 513 26.88 51.32 29.94
N LYS A 514 25.67 51.06 29.45
CA LYS A 514 24.76 52.12 29.00
C LYS A 514 24.14 52.84 30.19
N PRO A 515 24.10 54.18 30.19
CA PRO A 515 23.46 54.95 31.26
C PRO A 515 21.94 54.76 31.24
N VAL A 516 21.38 54.65 32.44
CA VAL A 516 19.94 54.53 32.69
C VAL A 516 19.54 55.37 33.88
N ALA A 517 18.27 55.73 33.94
CA ALA A 517 17.65 56.42 35.06
C ALA A 517 16.69 55.46 35.76
N VAL A 518 16.90 55.23 37.05
CA VAL A 518 16.06 54.36 37.88
C VAL A 518 15.22 55.22 38.81
N LYS A 519 13.93 55.35 38.51
CA LYS A 519 12.97 56.05 39.38
C LYS A 519 12.48 55.08 40.45
N ARG A 520 12.48 55.50 41.71
CA ARG A 520 12.04 54.73 42.88
C ARG A 520 10.93 55.50 43.60
N LEU A 521 9.83 54.82 43.89
CA LEU A 521 8.72 55.39 44.67
C LEU A 521 9.03 55.30 46.17
N GLU A 522 8.89 56.40 46.92
CA GLU A 522 9.27 56.47 48.34
C GLU A 522 8.12 56.12 49.30
N LYS A 523 6.86 56.39 48.92
CA LYS A 523 5.66 56.10 49.74
C LYS A 523 4.62 55.35 48.94
N VAL A 524 4.29 54.12 49.35
CA VAL A 524 3.22 53.33 48.75
C VAL A 524 1.91 53.57 49.49
N ALA A 525 1.23 54.67 49.18
CA ALA A 525 -0.20 54.80 49.47
C ALA A 525 -1.00 54.06 48.36
N ALA A 526 -2.28 53.77 48.61
CA ALA A 526 -3.14 53.10 47.62
C ALA A 526 -3.18 53.83 46.26
N GLU A 527 -3.11 55.17 46.26
CA GLU A 527 -2.98 55.99 45.04
C GLU A 527 -1.69 55.74 44.25
N GLY A 528 -0.58 55.46 44.94
CA GLY A 528 0.73 55.23 44.31
C GLY A 528 0.84 53.88 43.58
N GLU A 529 0.03 52.89 43.96
CA GLU A 529 -0.10 51.64 43.19
C GLU A 529 -0.83 51.89 41.87
N THR A 530 -1.94 52.64 41.91
CA THR A 530 -2.70 52.96 40.70
C THR A 530 -1.92 53.83 39.73
N GLU A 531 -1.14 54.79 40.22
CA GLU A 531 -0.22 55.58 39.39
C GLU A 531 0.87 54.70 38.77
N PHE A 532 1.50 53.82 39.56
CA PHE A 532 2.56 52.93 39.07
C PHE A 532 2.08 52.02 37.92
N GLN A 533 0.92 51.38 38.09
CA GLN A 533 0.33 50.52 37.07
C GLN A 533 -0.09 51.30 35.82
N THR A 534 -0.61 52.51 36.00
CA THR A 534 -0.99 53.38 34.88
C THR A 534 0.23 53.83 34.09
N GLU A 535 1.31 54.22 34.79
CA GLU A 535 2.56 54.70 34.18
C GLU A 535 3.25 53.58 33.37
N ILE A 536 3.30 52.34 33.88
CA ILE A 536 3.79 51.18 33.11
C ILE A 536 2.93 50.93 31.86
N ARG A 537 1.60 50.95 31.99
CA ARG A 537 0.68 50.66 30.88
C ARG A 537 0.76 51.72 29.78
N VAL A 538 0.95 52.98 30.14
CA VAL A 538 0.97 54.11 29.19
C VAL A 538 2.37 54.31 28.60
N ILE A 539 3.41 54.43 29.43
CA ILE A 539 4.77 54.74 28.97
C ILE A 539 5.44 53.52 28.33
N GLY A 540 5.11 52.31 28.79
CA GLY A 540 5.62 51.06 28.22
C GLY A 540 5.35 50.90 26.72
N ARG A 541 4.30 51.54 26.21
CA ARG A 541 3.86 51.46 24.80
C ARG A 541 4.29 52.65 23.95
N THR A 542 4.90 53.68 24.54
CA THR A 542 5.36 54.87 23.81
C THR A 542 6.84 54.75 23.45
N HIS A 543 7.15 54.73 22.15
CA HIS A 543 8.51 54.74 21.63
C HIS A 543 8.68 55.91 20.66
N HIS A 544 9.31 56.99 21.11
CA HIS A 544 9.61 58.16 20.28
C HIS A 544 11.03 58.64 20.56
N LYS A 545 11.77 59.02 19.50
CA LYS A 545 13.20 59.38 19.56
C LYS A 545 13.59 60.51 20.53
N ASN A 546 12.61 61.30 20.99
CA ASN A 546 12.81 62.44 21.89
C ASN A 546 12.14 62.24 23.27
N LEU A 547 11.68 61.02 23.60
CA LEU A 547 11.09 60.69 24.89
C LEU A 547 11.90 59.57 25.55
N VAL A 548 12.04 59.64 26.87
CA VAL A 548 12.67 58.58 27.67
C VAL A 548 11.85 57.29 27.52
N HIS A 549 12.52 56.21 27.14
CA HIS A 549 11.89 54.93 26.92
C HIS A 549 11.97 54.06 28.19
N LEU A 550 10.85 53.48 28.59
CA LEU A 550 10.80 52.55 29.71
C LEU A 550 11.37 51.21 29.27
N LEU A 551 12.49 50.80 29.87
CA LEU A 551 13.18 49.54 29.56
C LEU A 551 12.63 48.39 30.38
N GLY A 552 12.18 48.68 31.59
CA GLY A 552 11.62 47.69 32.48
C GLY A 552 11.24 48.26 33.84
N TYR A 553 10.76 47.39 34.71
CA TYR A 553 10.26 47.77 36.03
C TYR A 553 10.55 46.70 37.08
N CYS A 554 10.53 47.10 38.36
CA CYS A 554 10.62 46.20 39.49
C CYS A 554 9.37 46.32 40.36
N LEU A 555 8.79 45.16 40.68
CA LEU A 555 7.66 44.97 41.59
C LEU A 555 8.06 43.92 42.61
N ASP A 556 8.62 44.36 43.73
CA ASP A 556 9.04 43.51 44.84
C ASP A 556 8.44 44.03 46.16
N GLY A 557 7.27 43.48 46.50
CA GLY A 557 6.48 43.91 47.67
C GLY A 557 6.12 45.39 47.62
N ALA A 558 6.57 46.16 48.62
CA ALA A 558 6.38 47.61 48.69
C ALA A 558 7.40 48.41 47.85
N LYS A 559 8.39 47.75 47.23
CA LYS A 559 9.42 48.43 46.44
C LYS A 559 8.99 48.47 44.98
N LYS A 560 8.79 49.67 44.46
CA LYS A 560 8.35 49.91 43.08
C LYS A 560 9.29 50.85 42.36
N LEU A 561 9.86 50.37 41.26
CA LEU A 561 10.87 51.10 40.51
C LEU A 561 10.67 50.98 39.00
N TRP A 562 11.11 52.00 38.28
CA TRP A 562 11.15 52.05 36.82
C TRP A 562 12.59 52.21 36.35
N CYS A 563 12.99 51.48 35.32
CA CYS A 563 14.27 51.67 34.63
C CYS A 563 14.02 52.27 33.25
N MET A 564 14.55 53.45 33.00
CA MET A 564 14.36 54.22 31.78
C MET A 564 15.69 54.52 31.10
N SER A 565 15.69 54.62 29.77
CA SER A 565 16.83 55.15 29.03
C SER A 565 17.05 56.63 29.36
N THR A 566 18.31 57.04 29.56
CA THR A 566 18.70 58.45 29.73
C THR A 566 18.89 59.18 28.41
#